data_AF-T1AAI1-F1
#
_entry.id   AF-T1AAI1-F1
#
_cell.length_a   1.000
_cell.length_b   1.000
_cell.length_c   1.000
_cell.angle_alpha   90.00
_cell.angle_beta   90.00
_cell.angle_gamma   90.00
#
_symmetry.space_group_name_H-M   'P 1'
#
loop_
_entity.id
_entity.type
_entity.pdbx_description
1 polymer ?
#
loop_
_entity_poly.entity_id
_entity_poly.type
_entity_poly.pdbx_seq_one_letter_code
_entity_poly.pdbx_strand_id
1 'polypeptide(L)'
;MATGYDPIAVLMEEHQSFLRRLGEVRADLRRLSEEGRGRRGVTTSVSTFADFLAKEVDGFHGRKEEEGLFPILVRHIGSEGGPVGVMLDEHELLRSHQKTLARNVPKLETDHEAVDAWTAVVAATDSVDHTLALHIDKEDQVLFPMARAVLSPAEMSEVAQICQEIEVQLGVGLGEGRPAPRDLR
;
A
#
# COMPACT_ATOMS: atom_id res chain seq x y z
N MET A 1 9.04 14.23 -26.26
CA MET A 1 9.02 15.04 -25.03
C MET A 1 8.90 14.04 -23.91
N ALA A 2 9.86 14.01 -22.98
CA ALA A 2 9.72 13.17 -21.80
C ALA A 2 8.47 13.65 -21.06
N THR A 3 7.49 12.78 -20.91
CA THR A 3 6.33 13.01 -20.05
C THR A 3 6.85 13.35 -18.65
N GLY A 4 6.35 14.41 -18.01
CA GLY A 4 6.75 14.83 -16.64
C GLY A 4 6.35 13.83 -15.52
N TYR A 5 6.12 12.58 -15.87
CA TYR A 5 5.74 11.51 -14.97
C TYR A 5 7.01 10.89 -14.38
N ASP A 6 7.26 11.17 -13.11
CA ASP A 6 8.29 10.51 -12.33
C ASP A 6 7.65 9.37 -11.53
N PRO A 7 7.86 8.09 -11.94
CA PRO A 7 7.18 6.96 -11.30
C PRO A 7 7.56 6.81 -9.83
N ILE A 8 8.80 7.13 -9.45
CA ILE A 8 9.25 7.05 -8.06
C ILE A 8 8.55 8.13 -7.23
N ALA A 9 8.44 9.37 -7.74
CA ALA A 9 7.73 10.41 -7.03
C ALA A 9 6.24 10.05 -6.82
N VAL A 10 5.60 9.45 -7.82
CA VAL A 10 4.20 9.00 -7.73
C VAL A 10 4.02 7.91 -6.67
N LEU A 11 4.91 6.91 -6.60
CA LEU A 11 4.88 5.86 -5.57
C LEU A 11 5.05 6.47 -4.16
N MET A 12 6.02 7.39 -3.98
CA MET A 12 6.21 8.08 -2.70
C MET A 12 5.00 8.94 -2.30
N GLU A 13 4.31 9.58 -3.26
CA GLU A 13 3.07 10.32 -2.98
C GLU A 13 1.93 9.40 -2.49
N GLU A 14 1.87 8.17 -2.99
CA GLU A 14 0.91 7.15 -2.55
C GLU A 14 1.19 6.72 -1.12
N HIS A 15 2.46 6.51 -0.76
CA HIS A 15 2.87 6.22 0.60
C HIS A 15 2.35 7.25 1.60
N GLN A 16 2.36 8.53 1.24
CA GLN A 16 1.82 9.58 2.10
C GLN A 16 0.31 9.39 2.36
N SER A 17 -0.44 8.90 1.38
CA SER A 17 -1.86 8.57 1.56
C SER A 17 -2.06 7.34 2.45
N PHE A 18 -1.17 6.35 2.33
CA PHE A 18 -1.21 5.12 3.10
C PHE A 18 -0.96 5.40 4.58
N LEU A 19 0.08 6.19 4.89
CA LEU A 19 0.42 6.61 6.24
C LEU A 19 -0.71 7.42 6.91
N ARG A 20 -1.41 8.28 6.17
CA ARG A 20 -2.59 9.00 6.70
C ARG A 20 -3.70 8.01 7.07
N ARG A 21 -4.00 7.06 6.19
CA ARG A 21 -5.06 6.07 6.42
C ARG A 21 -4.75 5.13 7.58
N LEU A 22 -3.47 4.75 7.74
CA LEU A 22 -2.98 4.03 8.92
C LEU A 22 -3.21 4.83 10.21
N GLY A 23 -2.90 6.12 10.21
CA GLY A 23 -3.14 7.00 11.35
C GLY A 23 -4.61 7.06 11.77
N GLU A 24 -5.53 7.13 10.79
CA GLU A 24 -6.97 7.15 11.02
C GLU A 24 -7.47 5.86 11.68
N VAL A 25 -7.17 4.68 11.10
CA VAL A 25 -7.64 3.40 11.65
C VAL A 25 -7.04 3.11 13.03
N ARG A 26 -5.77 3.50 13.24
CA ARG A 26 -5.10 3.38 14.55
C ARG A 26 -5.78 4.25 15.60
N ALA A 27 -6.18 5.48 15.26
CA ALA A 27 -6.89 6.35 16.19
C ALA A 27 -8.27 5.77 16.56
N ASP A 28 -8.97 5.14 15.61
CA ASP A 28 -10.26 4.50 15.86
C ASP A 28 -10.14 3.30 16.80
N LEU A 29 -9.15 2.44 16.60
CA LEU A 29 -8.89 1.29 17.46
C LEU A 29 -8.50 1.72 18.89
N ARG A 30 -7.66 2.76 19.04
CA ARG A 30 -7.30 3.29 20.36
C ARG A 30 -8.50 3.85 21.11
N ARG A 31 -9.32 4.67 20.46
CA ARG A 31 -10.55 5.22 21.06
C ARG A 31 -11.51 4.13 21.52
N LEU A 32 -11.58 3.00 20.81
CA LEU A 32 -12.37 1.87 21.28
C LEU A 32 -11.83 1.27 22.57
N SER A 33 -10.51 1.03 22.62
CA SER A 33 -9.85 0.43 23.78
C SER A 33 -9.92 1.33 25.03
N GLU A 34 -9.88 2.65 24.86
CA GLU A 34 -9.79 3.62 25.95
C GLU A 34 -11.16 4.16 26.40
N GLU A 35 -12.06 4.43 25.45
CA GLU A 35 -13.32 5.14 25.72
C GLU A 35 -14.54 4.21 25.70
N GLY A 36 -14.37 2.93 25.33
CA GLY A 36 -15.48 1.97 25.23
C GLY A 36 -16.53 2.37 24.20
N ARG A 37 -16.12 3.06 23.11
CA ARG A 37 -17.03 3.42 22.00
C ARG A 37 -17.78 2.18 21.49
N GLY A 38 -18.95 2.39 20.87
CA GLY A 38 -19.69 1.29 20.25
C GLY A 38 -18.86 0.65 19.12
N ARG A 39 -18.63 -0.68 19.20
CA ARG A 39 -17.86 -1.46 18.21
C ARG A 39 -18.30 -1.24 16.76
N ARG A 40 -19.59 -0.94 16.54
CA ARG A 40 -20.18 -0.67 15.22
C ARG A 40 -19.43 0.39 14.41
N GLY A 41 -19.07 1.54 14.99
CA GLY A 41 -18.38 2.61 14.26
C GLY A 41 -16.96 2.20 13.82
N VAL A 42 -16.30 1.41 14.67
CA VAL A 42 -14.94 0.91 14.41
C VAL A 42 -14.97 -0.22 13.38
N THR A 43 -15.98 -1.08 13.41
CA THR A 43 -16.20 -2.09 12.36
C THR A 43 -16.27 -1.46 10.98
N THR A 44 -17.01 -0.35 10.82
CA THR A 44 -17.06 0.38 9.54
C THR A 44 -15.70 0.95 9.16
N SER A 45 -14.97 1.56 10.10
CA SER A 45 -13.63 2.08 9.85
C SER A 45 -12.68 1.00 9.35
N VAL A 46 -12.60 -0.14 10.05
CA VAL A 46 -11.79 -1.29 9.66
C VAL A 46 -12.23 -1.86 8.32
N SER A 47 -13.54 -1.95 8.04
CA SER A 47 -14.06 -2.42 6.75
C SER A 47 -13.56 -1.56 5.59
N THR A 48 -13.69 -0.23 5.73
CA THR A 48 -13.17 0.71 4.73
C THR A 48 -11.64 0.73 4.62
N PHE A 49 -10.93 0.35 5.69
CA PHE A 49 -9.48 0.19 5.67
C PHE A 49 -9.06 -1.10 4.94
N ALA A 50 -9.76 -2.21 5.18
CA ALA A 50 -9.52 -3.47 4.48
C ALA A 50 -9.73 -3.34 2.97
N ASP A 51 -10.78 -2.65 2.55
CA ASP A 51 -11.03 -2.33 1.13
C ASP A 51 -9.91 -1.48 0.53
N PHE A 52 -9.43 -0.49 1.28
CA PHE A 52 -8.32 0.37 0.87
C PHE A 52 -7.03 -0.42 0.67
N LEU A 53 -6.69 -1.31 1.61
CA LEU A 53 -5.51 -2.18 1.46
C LEU A 53 -5.57 -3.05 0.20
N ALA A 54 -6.75 -3.64 -0.08
CA ALA A 54 -6.90 -4.53 -1.21
C ALA A 54 -6.82 -3.78 -2.56
N LYS A 55 -7.42 -2.58 -2.63
CA LYS A 55 -7.53 -1.82 -3.89
C LYS A 55 -6.33 -0.92 -4.15
N GLU A 56 -5.92 -0.14 -3.15
CA GLU A 56 -4.91 0.90 -3.30
C GLU A 56 -3.50 0.35 -3.04
N VAL A 57 -3.31 -0.36 -1.91
CA VAL A 57 -1.98 -0.84 -1.53
C VAL A 57 -1.56 -2.05 -2.37
N ASP A 58 -2.35 -3.12 -2.40
CA ASP A 58 -2.00 -4.33 -3.17
C ASP A 58 -2.39 -4.18 -4.66
N GLY A 59 -3.66 -3.86 -4.92
CA GLY A 59 -4.25 -3.89 -6.25
C GLY A 59 -3.80 -2.79 -7.21
N PHE A 60 -3.17 -1.72 -6.71
CA PHE A 60 -2.77 -0.58 -7.53
C PHE A 60 -1.29 -0.24 -7.35
N HIS A 61 -0.87 0.09 -6.13
CA HIS A 61 0.51 0.46 -5.84
C HIS A 61 1.46 -0.73 -5.99
N GLY A 62 1.19 -1.82 -5.29
CA GLY A 62 2.00 -3.04 -5.35
C GLY A 62 2.09 -3.61 -6.77
N ARG A 63 1.06 -3.45 -7.60
CA ARG A 63 1.14 -3.81 -9.04
C ARG A 63 2.17 -3.00 -9.80
N LYS A 64 2.25 -1.68 -9.59
CA LYS A 64 3.24 -0.84 -10.26
C LYS A 64 4.66 -1.23 -9.88
N GLU A 65 4.84 -1.69 -8.65
CA GLU A 65 6.12 -2.17 -8.17
C GLU A 65 6.46 -3.54 -8.72
N GLU A 66 5.57 -4.53 -8.55
CA GLU A 66 5.80 -5.92 -8.94
C GLU A 66 5.80 -6.14 -10.46
N GLU A 67 5.01 -5.38 -11.22
CA GLU A 67 4.95 -5.49 -12.68
C GLU A 67 5.87 -4.48 -13.38
N GLY A 68 6.19 -3.35 -12.74
CA GLY A 68 6.96 -2.25 -13.32
C GLY A 68 8.36 -2.11 -12.73
N LEU A 69 8.48 -1.58 -11.52
CA LEU A 69 9.77 -1.19 -10.94
C LEU A 69 10.68 -2.39 -10.65
N PHE A 70 10.17 -3.39 -9.92
CA PHE A 70 10.98 -4.52 -9.43
C PHE A 70 11.59 -5.35 -10.55
N PRO A 71 10.87 -5.75 -11.61
CA PRO A 71 11.45 -6.54 -12.71
C PRO A 71 12.58 -5.83 -13.46
N ILE A 72 12.58 -4.50 -13.48
CA ILE A 72 13.63 -3.70 -14.11
C ILE A 72 14.80 -3.53 -13.13
N LEU A 73 14.52 -3.25 -11.86
CA LEU A 73 15.54 -3.05 -10.83
C LEU A 73 16.38 -4.31 -10.58
N VAL A 74 15.77 -5.50 -10.56
CA VAL A 74 16.51 -6.77 -10.36
C VAL A 74 17.54 -7.05 -11.45
N ARG A 75 17.41 -6.45 -12.64
CA ARG A 75 18.42 -6.53 -13.72
C ARG A 75 19.77 -5.94 -13.28
N HIS A 76 19.76 -5.03 -12.30
CA HIS A 76 20.94 -4.32 -11.80
C HIS A 76 21.44 -4.85 -10.45
N ILE A 77 20.53 -5.24 -9.55
CA ILE A 77 20.87 -5.60 -8.17
C ILE A 77 20.66 -7.07 -7.82
N GLY A 78 20.17 -7.88 -8.76
CA GLY A 78 19.83 -9.29 -8.53
C GLY A 78 18.51 -9.49 -7.77
N SER A 79 18.01 -10.72 -7.77
CA SER A 79 16.71 -11.10 -7.19
C SER A 79 16.79 -11.85 -5.85
N GLU A 80 17.77 -12.75 -5.67
CA GLU A 80 17.84 -13.61 -4.48
C GLU A 80 18.56 -12.92 -3.31
N GLY A 81 17.89 -12.85 -2.15
CA GLY A 81 18.44 -12.29 -0.91
C GLY A 81 18.70 -10.77 -0.95
N GLY A 82 18.27 -10.10 -2.03
CA GLY A 82 18.42 -8.67 -2.23
C GLY A 82 17.21 -7.86 -1.74
N PRO A 83 17.31 -6.52 -1.76
CA PRO A 83 16.24 -5.61 -1.30
C PRO A 83 14.86 -5.90 -1.91
N VAL A 84 14.80 -6.22 -3.20
CA VAL A 84 13.52 -6.55 -3.89
C VAL A 84 12.89 -7.83 -3.34
N GLY A 85 13.69 -8.86 -3.02
CA GLY A 85 13.17 -10.09 -2.43
C GLY A 85 12.49 -9.84 -1.07
N VAL A 86 13.09 -8.98 -0.24
CA VAL A 86 12.50 -8.57 1.04
C VAL A 86 11.16 -7.84 0.83
N MET A 87 11.04 -6.97 -0.18
CA MET A 87 9.78 -6.27 -0.47
C MET A 87 8.69 -7.25 -0.91
N LEU A 88 9.02 -8.20 -1.78
CA LEU A 88 8.07 -9.23 -2.24
C LEU A 88 7.57 -10.10 -1.07
N ASP A 89 8.46 -10.53 -0.17
CA ASP A 89 8.07 -11.28 1.03
C ASP A 89 7.12 -10.46 1.92
N GLU A 90 7.36 -9.15 2.04
CA GLU A 90 6.50 -8.24 2.81
C GLU A 90 5.16 -7.99 2.13
N HIS A 91 5.10 -7.91 0.80
CA HIS A 91 3.84 -7.88 0.06
C HIS A 91 3.00 -9.13 0.33
N GLU A 92 3.61 -10.32 0.32
CA GLU A 92 2.91 -11.56 0.67
C GLU A 92 2.41 -11.56 2.11
N LEU A 93 3.21 -11.05 3.05
CA LEU A 93 2.81 -10.91 4.45
C LEU A 93 1.61 -9.97 4.60
N LEU A 94 1.63 -8.80 3.93
CA LEU A 94 0.52 -7.86 3.90
C LEU A 94 -0.75 -8.49 3.33
N ARG A 95 -0.65 -9.22 2.21
CA ARG A 95 -1.76 -9.99 1.62
C ARG A 95 -2.34 -11.02 2.61
N SER A 96 -1.51 -11.65 3.44
CA SER A 96 -1.96 -12.60 4.46
C SER A 96 -2.83 -11.93 5.55
N HIS A 97 -2.47 -10.71 5.97
CA HIS A 97 -3.25 -9.93 6.91
C HIS A 97 -4.55 -9.41 6.29
N GLN A 98 -4.49 -8.95 5.03
CA GLN A 98 -5.68 -8.57 4.26
C GLN A 98 -6.70 -9.71 4.18
N LYS A 99 -6.26 -10.94 3.89
CA LYS A 99 -7.12 -12.14 3.91
C LYS A 99 -7.76 -12.37 5.28
N THR A 100 -7.03 -12.09 6.35
CA THR A 100 -7.55 -12.20 7.72
C THR A 100 -8.63 -11.16 8.00
N LEU A 101 -8.45 -9.92 7.54
CA LEU A 101 -9.45 -8.86 7.63
C LEU A 101 -10.70 -9.21 6.82
N ALA A 102 -10.53 -9.57 5.54
CA ALA A 102 -11.62 -9.93 4.64
C ALA A 102 -12.49 -11.10 5.18
N ARG A 103 -11.88 -12.04 5.90
CA ARG A 103 -12.60 -13.17 6.53
C ARG A 103 -13.40 -12.77 7.77
N ASN A 104 -12.94 -11.78 8.54
CA ASN A 104 -13.47 -11.52 9.89
C ASN A 104 -14.30 -10.24 9.99
N VAL A 105 -14.03 -9.22 9.17
CA VAL A 105 -14.83 -7.99 9.14
C VAL A 105 -16.32 -8.27 8.87
N PRO A 106 -16.72 -9.10 7.89
CA PRO A 106 -18.15 -9.35 7.65
C PRO A 106 -18.88 -9.98 8.85
N LYS A 107 -18.16 -10.77 9.67
CA LYS A 107 -18.73 -11.37 10.88
C LYS A 107 -19.08 -10.29 11.91
N LEU A 108 -18.24 -9.26 12.03
CA LEU A 108 -18.47 -8.13 12.92
C LEU A 108 -19.60 -7.22 12.45
N GLU A 109 -19.89 -7.17 11.15
CA GLU A 109 -21.05 -6.43 10.62
C GLU A 109 -22.36 -7.09 11.06
N THR A 110 -22.38 -8.44 11.09
CA THR A 110 -23.51 -9.25 11.55
C THR A 110 -23.64 -9.35 13.07
N ASP A 111 -22.52 -9.50 13.77
CA ASP A 111 -22.44 -9.68 15.22
C ASP A 111 -21.24 -8.88 15.77
N HIS A 112 -21.55 -7.70 16.29
CA HIS A 112 -20.56 -6.77 16.84
C HIS A 112 -19.90 -7.31 18.12
N GLU A 113 -20.46 -8.36 18.72
CA GLU A 113 -19.95 -8.98 19.95
C GLU A 113 -19.14 -10.25 19.70
N ALA A 114 -18.89 -10.63 18.43
CA ALA A 114 -18.10 -11.80 18.08
C ALA A 114 -16.61 -11.63 18.48
N VAL A 115 -16.27 -12.02 19.71
CA VAL A 115 -14.97 -11.80 20.36
C VAL A 115 -13.79 -12.35 19.52
N ASP A 116 -13.94 -13.54 18.93
CA ASP A 116 -12.87 -14.15 18.13
C ASP A 116 -12.62 -13.38 16.83
N ALA A 117 -13.69 -12.92 16.17
CA ALA A 117 -13.58 -12.09 14.97
C ALA A 117 -12.96 -10.74 15.30
N TRP A 118 -13.34 -10.16 16.43
CA TRP A 118 -12.81 -8.89 16.93
C TRP A 118 -11.30 -9.00 17.19
N THR A 119 -10.90 -10.02 17.93
CA THR A 119 -9.49 -10.28 18.27
C THR A 119 -8.64 -10.47 17.01
N ALA A 120 -9.12 -11.25 16.05
CA ALA A 120 -8.43 -11.45 14.78
C ALA A 120 -8.30 -10.17 13.95
N VAL A 121 -9.34 -9.33 13.95
CA VAL A 121 -9.34 -8.04 13.25
C VAL A 121 -8.31 -7.08 13.85
N VAL A 122 -8.34 -6.88 15.17
CA VAL A 122 -7.40 -5.97 15.85
C VAL A 122 -5.96 -6.42 15.60
N ALA A 123 -5.66 -7.71 15.82
CA ALA A 123 -4.32 -8.24 15.61
C ALA A 123 -3.84 -8.09 14.16
N ALA A 124 -4.71 -8.32 13.19
CA ALA A 124 -4.37 -8.15 11.77
C ALA A 124 -4.16 -6.67 11.42
N THR A 125 -5.01 -5.75 11.92
CA THR A 125 -4.83 -4.31 11.69
C THR A 125 -3.55 -3.79 12.30
N ASP A 126 -3.20 -4.19 13.53
CA ASP A 126 -1.92 -3.82 14.16
C ASP A 126 -0.72 -4.36 13.38
N SER A 127 -0.82 -5.59 12.87
CA SER A 127 0.25 -6.20 12.06
C SER A 127 0.42 -5.48 10.72
N VAL A 128 -0.67 -5.09 10.06
CA VAL A 128 -0.61 -4.27 8.84
C VAL A 128 0.01 -2.91 9.13
N ASP A 129 -0.42 -2.25 10.20
CA ASP A 129 0.08 -0.92 10.58
C ASP A 129 1.60 -0.93 10.80
N HIS A 130 2.11 -1.93 11.51
CA HIS A 130 3.54 -2.09 11.72
C HIS A 130 4.29 -2.44 10.43
N THR A 131 3.79 -3.44 9.70
CA THR A 131 4.47 -3.97 8.50
C THR A 131 4.52 -2.91 7.40
N LEU A 132 3.38 -2.29 7.08
CA LEU A 132 3.29 -1.31 5.99
C LEU A 132 4.12 -0.05 6.29
N ALA A 133 4.16 0.42 7.55
CA ALA A 133 4.98 1.58 7.90
C ALA A 133 6.48 1.31 7.74
N LEU A 134 6.96 0.13 8.15
CA LEU A 134 8.36 -0.26 7.96
C LEU A 134 8.69 -0.54 6.49
N HIS A 135 7.75 -1.11 5.76
CA HIS A 135 7.87 -1.37 4.33
C HIS A 135 8.10 -0.05 3.56
N ILE A 136 7.21 0.92 3.76
CA ILE A 136 7.30 2.27 3.18
C ILE A 136 8.65 2.93 3.49
N ASP A 137 9.16 2.80 4.73
CA ASP A 137 10.46 3.38 5.10
C ASP A 137 11.61 2.75 4.31
N LYS A 138 11.60 1.43 4.12
CA LYS A 138 12.61 0.73 3.31
C LYS A 138 12.55 1.18 1.85
N GLU A 139 11.36 1.39 1.31
CA GLU A 139 11.21 1.83 -0.06
C GLU A 139 11.65 3.28 -0.25
N ASP A 140 11.08 4.20 0.54
CA ASP A 140 11.35 5.64 0.44
C ASP A 140 12.81 5.99 0.74
N GLN A 141 13.42 5.33 1.72
CA GLN A 141 14.77 5.69 2.20
C GLN A 141 15.88 4.84 1.58
N VAL A 142 15.57 3.65 1.05
CA VAL A 142 16.61 2.73 0.54
C VAL A 142 16.34 2.32 -0.90
N LEU A 143 15.22 1.66 -1.19
CA LEU A 143 14.99 1.04 -2.49
C LEU A 143 14.82 2.08 -3.61
N PHE A 144 14.03 3.12 -3.38
CA PHE A 144 13.77 4.15 -4.37
C PHE A 144 14.99 5.04 -4.66
N PRO A 145 15.78 5.50 -3.66
CA PRO A 145 17.07 6.12 -3.91
C PRO A 145 18.03 5.22 -4.69
N MET A 146 18.05 3.91 -4.38
CA MET A 146 18.85 2.93 -5.11
C MET A 146 18.40 2.83 -6.57
N ALA A 147 17.09 2.73 -6.83
CA ALA A 147 16.53 2.69 -8.18
C ALA A 147 16.93 3.94 -8.99
N ARG A 148 16.86 5.14 -8.39
CA ARG A 148 17.31 6.38 -9.05
C ARG A 148 18.80 6.40 -9.37
N ALA A 149 19.61 5.72 -8.56
CA ALA A 149 21.06 5.68 -8.76
C ALA A 149 21.49 4.70 -9.86
N VAL A 150 20.76 3.59 -10.04
CA VAL A 150 21.17 2.51 -10.95
C VAL A 150 20.40 2.49 -12.28
N LEU A 151 19.15 2.95 -12.32
CA LEU A 151 18.35 2.92 -13.54
C LEU A 151 18.72 4.04 -14.50
N SER A 152 18.91 3.67 -15.76
CA SER A 152 19.11 4.65 -16.84
C SER A 152 17.82 5.45 -17.12
N PRO A 153 17.90 6.62 -17.79
CA PRO A 153 16.71 7.37 -18.18
C PRO A 153 15.73 6.57 -19.06
N ALA A 154 16.23 5.64 -19.86
CA ALA A 154 15.40 4.77 -20.70
C ALA A 154 14.62 3.76 -19.84
N GLU A 155 15.27 3.13 -18.86
CA GLU A 155 14.63 2.20 -17.93
C GLU A 155 13.63 2.90 -17.01
N MET A 156 13.95 4.12 -16.53
CA MET A 156 13.00 4.92 -15.77
C MET A 156 11.77 5.29 -16.62
N SER A 157 11.96 5.53 -17.92
CA SER A 157 10.85 5.75 -18.85
C SER A 157 10.03 4.47 -19.08
N GLU A 158 10.66 3.29 -19.10
CA GLU A 158 9.98 1.98 -19.17
C GLU A 158 9.10 1.77 -17.92
N VAL A 159 9.64 2.00 -16.72
CA VAL A 159 8.87 1.96 -15.45
C VAL A 159 7.67 2.91 -15.51
N ALA A 160 7.91 4.17 -15.93
CA ALA A 160 6.86 5.18 -16.06
C ALA A 160 5.72 4.73 -16.97
N GLN A 161 6.05 4.16 -18.14
CA GLN A 161 5.05 3.69 -19.09
C GLN A 161 4.21 2.55 -18.50
N ILE A 162 4.85 1.56 -17.87
CA ILE A 162 4.13 0.43 -17.25
C ILE A 162 3.19 0.94 -16.14
N CYS A 163 3.66 1.86 -15.30
CA CYS A 163 2.83 2.45 -14.24
C CYS A 163 1.58 3.15 -14.80
N GLN A 164 1.75 3.94 -15.87
CA GLN A 164 0.64 4.61 -16.55
C GLN A 164 -0.34 3.63 -17.21
N GLU A 165 0.16 2.54 -17.79
CA GLU A 165 -0.69 1.49 -18.36
C GLU A 165 -1.54 0.81 -17.28
N ILE A 166 -0.97 0.53 -16.12
CA ILE A 166 -1.69 -0.01 -14.95
C ILE A 166 -2.77 0.98 -14.47
N GLU A 167 -2.42 2.28 -14.39
CA GLU A 167 -3.36 3.34 -14.02
C GLU A 167 -4.59 3.38 -14.95
N VAL A 168 -4.35 3.31 -16.26
CA VAL A 168 -5.42 3.28 -17.27
C VAL A 168 -6.26 2.02 -17.17
N GLN A 169 -5.64 0.84 -17.05
CA GLN A 169 -6.34 -0.45 -16.96
C GLN A 169 -7.29 -0.53 -15.76
N LEU A 170 -6.89 0.06 -14.62
CA LEU A 170 -7.68 0.06 -13.40
C LEU A 170 -8.75 1.15 -13.38
N GLY A 171 -8.91 1.92 -14.47
CA GLY A 171 -9.89 3.00 -14.57
C GLY A 171 -9.52 4.23 -13.75
N VAL A 172 -8.28 4.30 -13.25
CA VAL A 172 -7.72 5.48 -12.55
C VAL A 172 -7.13 6.42 -13.59
N GLY A 173 -7.90 6.72 -14.64
CA GLY A 173 -7.54 7.75 -15.61
C GLY A 173 -7.87 9.12 -15.03
N LEU A 174 -6.92 9.77 -14.33
CA LEU A 174 -7.00 11.19 -13.90
C LEU A 174 -8.41 11.63 -13.43
N GLY A 175 -9.11 10.79 -12.66
CA GLY A 175 -10.53 10.92 -12.35
C GLY A 175 -10.77 11.27 -10.89
N GLU A 176 -11.19 12.53 -10.68
CA GLU A 176 -11.76 13.14 -9.47
C GLU A 176 -11.06 12.85 -8.12
N GLY A 177 -10.12 13.72 -7.76
CA GLY A 177 -9.62 13.89 -6.39
C GLY A 177 -8.11 13.73 -6.24
N ARG A 178 -7.44 13.11 -7.21
CA ARG A 178 -5.98 13.01 -7.22
C ARG A 178 -5.40 14.17 -8.04
N PRO A 179 -4.55 15.05 -7.47
CA PRO A 179 -3.86 16.03 -8.29
C PRO A 179 -3.05 15.28 -9.35
N ALA A 180 -3.08 15.76 -10.60
CA ALA A 180 -2.17 15.29 -11.62
C ALA A 180 -0.73 15.31 -11.05
N PRO A 181 0.13 14.34 -11.39
CA PRO A 181 1.54 14.33 -10.97
C PRO A 181 2.07 15.74 -11.17
N ARG A 182 2.44 16.41 -10.07
CA ARG A 182 2.90 17.80 -10.17
C ARG A 182 4.21 17.75 -10.93
N ASP A 183 4.30 18.52 -12.01
CA ASP A 183 5.56 18.78 -12.70
C ASP A 183 6.58 19.27 -11.67
N LEU A 184 7.47 18.38 -11.23
CA LEU A 184 8.62 18.76 -10.42
C LEU A 184 9.64 19.40 -11.37
N ARG A 185 9.59 20.74 -11.42
CA ARG A 185 10.59 21.57 -12.10
C ARG A 185 11.88 21.66 -11.29
#